data_AF-A0A7K0MWA2-F1
#
_entry.id   AF-A0A7K0MWA2-F1
#
_cell.length_a   1.000
_cell.length_b   1.000
_cell.length_c   1.000
_cell.angle_alpha   90.00
_cell.angle_beta   90.00
_cell.angle_gamma   90.00
#
_symmetry.space_group_name_H-M   'P 1'
#
loop_
_entity.id
_entity.type
_entity.pdbx_description
1 polymer ?
#
loop_
_entity_poly.entity_id
_entity_poly.type
_entity_poly.pdbx_seq_one_letter_code
_entity_poly.pdbx_strand_id
1 'polypeptide(L)'
;GSIATWTDAGIEVSYCLVTDGDAGGSDNTITRAEMGQIRRREQTDAAAKVGVTDLHFLAHSDGRVMASIELRRDLSRVIRMVKPNRVLIQSPERNWDRIYASHPDHLAAGEAAMAAVYPDARNPFAHPELLEEGFEPWAAREVYVMAHPNSNTAVDITSAIDRKIAALMCHESQHADPKMIETLVREWARANAGLAGLDDERRAEIFLRVDTA
;
A
#
# COMPACT_ATOMS: atom_id res chain seq x y z
N GLY A 1 -3.33 4.15 -9.21
CA GLY A 1 -3.69 5.36 -9.96
C GLY A 1 -3.57 6.58 -9.08
N SER A 2 -4.14 6.53 -7.87
CA SER A 2 -4.15 7.61 -6.90
C SER A 2 -2.76 8.15 -6.60
N ILE A 3 -1.77 7.25 -6.47
CA ILE A 3 -0.37 7.64 -6.29
C ILE A 3 0.13 8.54 -7.43
N ALA A 4 -0.09 8.13 -8.68
CA ALA A 4 0.25 8.92 -9.86
C ALA A 4 -0.53 10.24 -9.94
N THR A 5 -1.78 10.28 -9.48
CA THR A 5 -2.56 11.53 -9.35
C THR A 5 -1.97 12.46 -8.29
N TRP A 6 -1.50 11.92 -7.16
CA TRP A 6 -0.91 12.69 -6.07
C TRP A 6 0.47 13.24 -6.41
N THR A 7 1.33 12.42 -7.02
CA THR A 7 2.66 12.85 -7.44
C THR A 7 2.58 13.92 -8.55
N ASP A 8 1.64 13.82 -9.47
CA ASP A 8 1.36 14.88 -10.47
C ASP A 8 0.92 16.20 -9.82
N ALA A 9 0.26 16.13 -8.66
CA ALA A 9 -0.14 17.29 -7.89
C ALA A 9 0.98 17.85 -6.99
N GLY A 10 2.21 17.30 -7.09
CA GLY A 10 3.35 17.71 -6.28
C GLY A 10 3.32 17.18 -4.84
N ILE A 11 2.50 16.18 -4.55
CA ILE A 11 2.48 15.53 -3.23
C ILE A 11 3.64 14.53 -3.16
N GLU A 12 4.46 14.66 -2.12
CA GLU A 12 5.50 13.69 -1.80
C GLU A 12 4.88 12.38 -1.32
N VAL A 13 5.35 11.26 -1.86
CA VAL A 13 4.85 9.93 -1.54
C VAL A 13 6.02 9.01 -1.23
N SER A 14 5.96 8.37 -0.06
CA SER A 14 6.88 7.32 0.38
C SER A 14 6.15 5.98 0.44
N TYR A 15 6.80 4.89 0.04
CA TYR A 15 6.27 3.54 0.27
C TYR A 15 6.98 2.88 1.44
N CYS A 16 6.20 2.22 2.29
CA CYS A 16 6.70 1.28 3.28
C CYS A 16 6.28 -0.13 2.88
N LEU A 17 7.25 -0.96 2.51
CA LEU A 17 7.06 -2.30 2.00
C LEU A 17 7.39 -3.30 3.10
N VAL A 18 6.36 -3.97 3.62
CA VAL A 18 6.50 -4.88 4.77
C VAL A 18 7.29 -6.14 4.37
N THR A 19 6.93 -6.76 3.24
CA THR A 19 7.55 -8.00 2.75
C THR A 19 8.24 -7.82 1.41
N ASP A 20 9.09 -8.78 1.06
CA ASP A 20 9.77 -8.84 -0.24
C ASP A 20 9.02 -9.69 -1.27
N GLY A 21 7.87 -10.29 -0.89
CA GLY A 21 7.10 -11.18 -1.75
C GLY A 21 7.83 -12.48 -2.11
N ASP A 22 8.79 -12.93 -1.28
CA ASP A 22 9.68 -14.05 -1.59
C ASP A 22 8.95 -15.41 -1.67
N ALA A 23 7.78 -15.53 -1.04
CA ALA A 23 7.01 -16.78 -0.98
C ALA A 23 5.99 -16.95 -2.11
N GLY A 24 5.76 -15.92 -2.92
CA GLY A 24 4.82 -16.01 -4.04
C GLY A 24 5.33 -16.81 -5.23
N GLY A 25 4.40 -17.43 -5.97
CA GLY A 25 4.68 -18.19 -7.19
C GLY A 25 5.01 -19.67 -6.94
N SER A 26 5.07 -20.46 -8.01
CA SER A 26 5.29 -21.92 -7.96
C SER A 26 6.57 -22.37 -8.68
N ASP A 27 7.36 -21.42 -9.20
CA ASP A 27 8.63 -21.71 -9.85
C ASP A 27 9.68 -22.11 -8.81
N ASN A 28 10.11 -23.37 -8.86
CA ASN A 28 11.12 -23.94 -7.96
C ASN A 28 12.56 -23.82 -8.51
N THR A 29 12.75 -23.23 -9.69
CA THR A 29 14.09 -23.03 -10.28
C THR A 29 14.82 -21.82 -9.72
N ILE A 30 14.08 -20.89 -9.08
CA ILE A 30 14.60 -19.69 -8.43
C ILE A 30 14.48 -19.85 -6.91
N THR A 31 15.52 -19.47 -6.16
CA THR A 31 15.45 -19.50 -4.69
C THR A 31 14.54 -18.38 -4.16
N ARG A 32 14.01 -18.55 -2.94
CA ARG A 32 13.15 -17.51 -2.33
C ARG A 32 13.89 -16.18 -2.14
N ALA A 33 15.17 -16.23 -1.76
CA ALA A 33 16.00 -15.05 -1.63
C ALA A 33 16.19 -14.30 -2.96
N GLU A 34 16.44 -15.03 -4.06
CA GLU A 34 16.54 -14.42 -5.40
C GLU A 34 15.19 -13.84 -5.85
N MET A 35 14.08 -14.52 -5.57
CA MET A 35 12.73 -14.01 -5.86
C MET A 35 12.46 -12.68 -5.15
N GLY A 36 12.83 -12.56 -3.87
CA GLY A 36 12.71 -11.31 -3.13
C GLY A 36 13.52 -10.17 -3.76
N GLN A 37 14.75 -10.43 -4.24
CA GLN A 37 15.57 -9.42 -4.93
C GLN A 37 14.95 -8.98 -6.26
N ILE A 38 14.42 -9.92 -7.05
CA ILE A 38 13.71 -9.63 -8.29
C ILE A 38 12.53 -8.70 -8.00
N ARG A 39 11.69 -9.04 -7.02
CA ARG A 39 10.47 -8.27 -6.71
C ARG A 39 10.77 -6.90 -6.11
N ARG A 40 11.85 -6.73 -5.35
CA ARG A 40 12.32 -5.40 -4.92
C ARG A 40 12.64 -4.51 -6.12
N ARG A 41 13.31 -5.06 -7.15
CA ARG A 41 13.60 -4.33 -8.38
C ARG A 41 12.33 -4.00 -9.16
N GLU A 42 11.47 -4.98 -9.38
CA GLU A 42 10.17 -4.78 -10.05
C GLU A 42 9.34 -3.70 -9.36
N GLN A 43 9.26 -3.74 -8.02
CA GLN A 43 8.57 -2.74 -7.22
C GLN A 43 9.20 -1.35 -7.33
N THR A 44 10.53 -1.28 -7.39
CA THR A 44 11.24 0.00 -7.56
C THR A 44 10.93 0.60 -8.93
N ASP A 45 10.95 -0.22 -9.98
CA ASP A 45 10.61 0.19 -11.34
C ASP A 45 9.13 0.62 -11.43
N ALA A 46 8.22 -0.13 -10.78
CA ALA A 46 6.79 0.18 -10.69
C ALA A 46 6.53 1.51 -9.96
N ALA A 47 7.20 1.75 -8.83
CA ALA A 47 7.12 2.98 -8.06
C ALA A 47 7.55 4.19 -8.90
N ALA A 48 8.64 4.07 -9.66
CA ALA A 48 9.12 5.11 -10.55
C ALA A 48 8.09 5.47 -11.65
N LYS A 49 7.30 4.51 -12.16
CA LYS A 49 6.23 4.78 -13.16
C LYS A 49 5.14 5.72 -12.64
N VAL A 50 4.96 5.80 -11.31
CA VAL A 50 3.96 6.65 -10.66
C VAL A 50 4.60 7.81 -9.87
N GLY A 51 5.88 8.10 -10.11
CA GLY A 51 6.58 9.25 -9.53
C GLY A 51 7.07 9.06 -8.09
N VAL A 52 7.18 7.82 -7.62
CA VAL A 52 7.66 7.50 -6.26
C VAL A 52 9.12 7.05 -6.31
N THR A 53 9.96 7.68 -5.50
CA THR A 53 11.39 7.34 -5.39
C THR A 53 11.83 7.01 -3.95
N ASP A 54 11.03 7.35 -2.95
CA ASP A 54 11.31 7.05 -1.54
C ASP A 54 10.67 5.72 -1.12
N LEU A 55 11.49 4.69 -0.94
CA LEU A 55 11.06 3.32 -0.67
C LEU A 55 11.75 2.78 0.59
N HIS A 56 10.96 2.33 1.56
CA HIS A 56 11.39 1.74 2.82
C HIS A 56 11.02 0.27 2.83
N PHE A 57 12.01 -0.62 2.64
CA PHE A 57 11.79 -2.07 2.65
C PHE A 57 12.11 -2.65 4.04
N LEU A 58 11.10 -3.20 4.72
CA LEU A 58 11.24 -3.76 6.07
C LEU A 58 11.73 -5.23 6.09
N ALA A 59 11.66 -5.94 4.95
CA ALA A 59 12.19 -7.29 4.78
C ALA A 59 11.56 -8.38 5.69
N HIS A 60 10.29 -8.25 6.08
CA HIS A 60 9.55 -9.35 6.72
C HIS A 60 9.29 -10.46 5.70
N SER A 61 9.29 -11.71 6.16
CA SER A 61 9.03 -12.86 5.27
C SER A 61 7.59 -12.89 4.80
N ASP A 62 7.40 -13.07 3.49
CA ASP A 62 6.08 -13.20 2.86
C ASP A 62 5.32 -14.45 3.39
N GLY A 63 4.03 -14.29 3.66
CA GLY A 63 3.15 -15.30 4.24
C GLY A 63 3.33 -15.51 5.76
N ARG A 64 4.15 -14.70 6.42
CA ARG A 64 4.48 -14.84 7.86
C ARG A 64 4.26 -13.55 8.65
N VAL A 65 3.63 -12.54 8.05
CA VAL A 65 3.42 -11.25 8.70
C VAL A 65 2.43 -11.40 9.86
N MET A 66 2.80 -10.85 11.01
CA MET A 66 1.93 -10.72 12.18
C MET A 66 1.81 -9.25 12.56
N ALA A 67 0.65 -8.87 13.10
CA ALA A 67 0.44 -7.55 13.70
C ALA A 67 1.15 -7.45 15.07
N SER A 68 2.47 -7.61 15.06
CA SER A 68 3.30 -7.67 16.26
C SER A 68 3.74 -6.27 16.71
N ILE A 69 4.25 -6.19 17.94
CA ILE A 69 4.78 -4.93 18.48
C ILE A 69 6.02 -4.48 17.71
N GLU A 70 6.81 -5.42 17.17
CA GLU A 70 7.99 -5.15 16.35
C GLU A 70 7.59 -4.53 15.00
N LEU A 71 6.58 -5.09 14.32
CA LEU A 71 6.10 -4.50 13.06
C LEU A 71 5.50 -3.11 13.29
N ARG A 72 4.73 -2.93 14.37
CA ARG A 72 4.20 -1.62 14.78
C ARG A 72 5.31 -0.61 15.04
N ARG A 73 6.40 -1.01 15.71
CA ARG A 73 7.59 -0.18 15.92
C ARG A 73 8.22 0.23 14.60
N ASP A 74 8.44 -0.73 13.70
CA ASP A 74 9.12 -0.47 12.43
C ASP A 74 8.29 0.45 11.53
N LEU A 75 6.97 0.27 11.48
CA LEU A 75 6.04 1.19 10.82
C LEU A 75 6.01 2.57 11.49
N SER A 76 6.00 2.62 12.82
CA SER A 76 6.07 3.89 13.57
C SER A 76 7.37 4.65 13.29
N ARG A 77 8.50 3.94 13.16
CA ARG A 77 9.78 4.54 12.76
C ARG A 77 9.66 5.22 11.40
N VAL A 78 9.09 4.55 10.40
CA VAL A 78 8.90 5.14 9.06
C VAL A 78 7.95 6.34 9.12
N ILE A 79 6.83 6.25 9.86
CA ILE A 79 5.90 7.38 10.03
C ILE A 79 6.61 8.59 10.67
N ARG A 80 7.41 8.39 11.73
CA ARG A 80 8.16 9.47 12.39
C ARG A 80 9.30 10.03 11.54
N MET A 81 9.85 9.21 10.63
CA MET A 81 10.89 9.61 9.68
C MET A 81 10.31 10.49 8.57
N VAL A 82 9.26 10.04 7.88
CA VAL A 82 8.70 10.73 6.69
C VAL A 82 7.59 11.73 7.02
N LYS A 83 7.09 11.72 8.26
CA LYS A 83 6.11 12.67 8.80
C LYS A 83 4.90 12.90 7.87
N PRO A 84 4.18 11.83 7.48
CA PRO A 84 3.15 11.91 6.46
C PRO A 84 1.89 12.63 6.98
N ASN A 85 1.22 13.41 6.13
CA ASN A 85 -0.11 13.93 6.46
C ASN A 85 -1.21 12.85 6.34
N ARG A 86 -1.04 11.91 5.41
CA ARG A 86 -1.96 10.81 5.09
C ARG A 86 -1.19 9.50 5.04
N VAL A 87 -1.75 8.43 5.60
CA VAL A 87 -1.25 7.06 5.41
C VAL A 87 -2.27 6.26 4.59
N LEU A 88 -1.82 5.53 3.58
CA LEU A 88 -2.65 4.59 2.83
C LEU A 88 -2.30 3.17 3.27
N ILE A 89 -3.30 2.37 3.64
CA ILE A 89 -3.12 1.01 4.18
C ILE A 89 -4.09 0.01 3.56
N GLN A 90 -3.79 -1.29 3.70
CA GLN A 90 -4.75 -2.36 3.47
C GLN A 90 -5.81 -2.40 4.57
N SER A 91 -7.01 -2.90 4.24
CA SER A 91 -8.05 -3.17 5.23
C SER A 91 -7.62 -4.20 6.26
N PRO A 92 -7.72 -3.92 7.58
CA PRO A 92 -7.57 -4.93 8.63
C PRO A 92 -8.80 -5.85 8.74
N GLU A 93 -9.91 -5.47 8.10
CA GLU A 93 -11.16 -6.23 8.14
C GLU A 93 -11.21 -7.28 7.02
N ARG A 94 -11.66 -8.49 7.39
CA ARG A 94 -11.85 -9.59 6.45
C ARG A 94 -13.08 -9.34 5.58
N ASN A 95 -12.84 -9.20 4.29
CA ASN A 95 -13.85 -9.12 3.25
C ASN A 95 -14.15 -10.53 2.70
N TRP A 96 -15.28 -11.10 3.10
CA TRP A 96 -15.70 -12.45 2.69
C TRP A 96 -16.15 -12.50 1.22
N ASP A 97 -16.71 -11.42 0.68
CA ASP A 97 -17.14 -11.34 -0.72
C ASP A 97 -15.95 -11.22 -1.68
N ARG A 98 -14.80 -10.73 -1.16
CA ARG A 98 -13.55 -10.58 -1.91
C ARG A 98 -12.38 -11.18 -1.14
N ILE A 99 -12.43 -12.49 -0.92
CA ILE A 99 -11.49 -13.20 -0.03
C ILE A 99 -10.01 -12.98 -0.36
N TYR A 100 -9.64 -12.84 -1.63
CA TYR A 100 -8.25 -12.59 -2.05
C TYR A 100 -7.71 -11.22 -1.59
N ALA A 101 -8.58 -10.23 -1.36
CA ALA A 101 -8.15 -8.97 -0.75
C ALA A 101 -7.77 -9.15 0.74
N SER A 102 -8.26 -10.23 1.36
CA SER A 102 -8.10 -10.54 2.79
C SER A 102 -7.02 -11.59 3.05
N HIS A 103 -5.95 -11.59 2.25
CA HIS A 103 -4.77 -12.41 2.52
C HIS A 103 -4.27 -12.13 3.95
N PRO A 104 -3.83 -13.14 4.73
CA PRO A 104 -3.38 -12.94 6.11
C PRO A 104 -2.39 -11.79 6.28
N ASP A 105 -1.39 -11.68 5.39
CA ASP A 105 -0.43 -10.58 5.42
C ASP A 105 -1.05 -9.20 5.19
N HIS A 106 -2.08 -9.08 4.33
CA HIS A 106 -2.79 -7.82 4.15
C HIS A 106 -3.50 -7.39 5.43
N LEU A 107 -4.17 -8.34 6.11
CA LEU A 107 -4.89 -8.07 7.35
C LEU A 107 -3.90 -7.69 8.46
N ALA A 108 -2.81 -8.44 8.60
CA ALA A 108 -1.78 -8.19 9.60
C ALA A 108 -1.05 -6.85 9.37
N ALA A 109 -0.72 -6.52 8.11
CA ALA A 109 -0.12 -5.24 7.76
C ALA A 109 -1.09 -4.08 7.96
N GLY A 110 -2.38 -4.24 7.61
CA GLY A 110 -3.42 -3.25 7.85
C GLY A 110 -3.60 -2.95 9.34
N GLU A 111 -3.69 -3.99 10.15
CA GLU A 111 -3.84 -3.88 11.61
C GLU A 111 -2.62 -3.20 12.24
N ALA A 112 -1.41 -3.66 11.90
CA ALA A 112 -0.18 -3.07 12.40
C ALA A 112 -0.01 -1.61 11.97
N ALA A 113 -0.36 -1.27 10.72
CA ALA A 113 -0.28 0.09 10.22
C ALA A 113 -1.29 1.03 10.88
N MET A 114 -2.51 0.57 11.15
CA MET A 114 -3.49 1.36 11.89
C MET A 114 -3.02 1.61 13.32
N ALA A 115 -2.50 0.58 14.02
CA ALA A 115 -1.93 0.74 15.36
C ALA A 115 -0.71 1.67 15.38
N ALA A 116 0.14 1.58 14.34
CA ALA A 116 1.28 2.47 14.16
C ALA A 116 0.83 3.93 13.97
N VAL A 117 -0.22 4.18 13.19
CA VAL A 117 -0.79 5.53 13.03
C VAL A 117 -1.41 6.02 14.34
N TYR A 118 -2.23 5.19 14.99
CA TYR A 118 -2.88 5.51 16.25
C TYR A 118 -2.93 4.29 17.18
N PRO A 119 -2.31 4.36 18.38
CA PRO A 119 -1.72 5.55 18.99
C PRO A 119 -0.18 5.68 18.83
N ASP A 120 0.52 4.74 18.21
CA ASP A 120 1.97 4.57 18.48
C ASP A 120 2.86 5.71 17.96
N ALA A 121 2.73 6.11 16.70
CA ALA A 121 3.63 7.11 16.10
C ALA A 121 3.51 8.48 16.78
N ARG A 122 2.33 8.83 17.31
CA ARG A 122 2.07 10.09 18.02
C ARG A 122 2.44 10.06 19.50
N ASN A 123 2.60 8.88 20.09
CA ASN A 123 2.83 8.73 21.51
C ASN A 123 4.34 8.61 21.81
N PRO A 124 4.98 9.59 22.49
CA PRO A 124 6.40 9.50 22.85
C PRO A 124 6.75 8.28 23.72
N PHE A 125 5.77 7.73 24.45
CA PHE A 125 5.97 6.56 25.31
C PHE A 125 5.72 5.23 24.60
N ALA A 126 5.20 5.26 23.37
CA ALA A 126 5.17 4.09 22.51
C ALA A 126 6.51 4.01 21.76
N HIS A 127 7.19 2.87 21.87
CA HIS A 127 8.52 2.65 21.30
C HIS A 127 9.54 3.73 21.71
N PRO A 128 9.85 3.86 23.01
CA PRO A 128 10.75 4.90 23.51
C PRO A 128 12.14 4.88 22.84
N GLU A 129 12.60 3.72 22.37
CA GLU A 129 13.83 3.57 21.59
C GLU A 129 13.84 4.44 20.32
N LEU A 130 12.68 4.73 19.72
CA LEU A 130 12.60 5.61 18.55
C LEU A 130 12.94 7.06 18.90
N LEU A 131 12.62 7.53 20.12
CA LEU A 131 13.05 8.86 20.58
C LEU A 131 14.55 8.92 20.79
N GLU A 132 15.13 7.86 21.37
CA GLU A 132 16.58 7.74 21.57
C GLU A 132 17.33 7.74 20.23
N GLU A 133 16.73 7.17 19.18
CA GLU A 133 17.21 7.20 17.79
C GLU A 133 16.98 8.56 17.08
N GLY A 134 16.30 9.52 17.72
CA GLY A 134 16.02 10.85 17.15
C GLY A 134 14.75 10.95 16.29
N PHE A 135 13.89 9.92 16.31
CA PHE A 135 12.60 9.94 15.64
C PHE A 135 11.51 10.53 16.55
N GLU A 136 11.30 11.84 16.41
CA GLU A 136 10.27 12.59 17.12
C GLU A 136 8.85 12.10 16.81
N PRO A 137 7.91 12.16 17.77
CA PRO A 137 6.54 11.71 17.56
C PRO A 137 5.85 12.47 16.43
N TRP A 138 4.99 11.77 15.69
CA TRP A 138 4.26 12.35 14.58
C TRP A 138 2.81 11.86 14.53
N ALA A 139 1.91 12.80 14.27
CA ALA A 139 0.48 12.57 14.13
C ALA A 139 0.07 12.70 12.65
N ALA A 140 -0.09 11.56 11.96
CA ALA A 140 -0.76 11.55 10.67
C ALA A 140 -2.23 11.98 10.85
N ARG A 141 -2.74 12.82 9.96
CA ARG A 141 -4.06 13.45 10.09
C ARG A 141 -5.19 12.56 9.58
N GLU A 142 -4.89 11.67 8.66
CA GLU A 142 -5.89 10.77 8.08
C GLU A 142 -5.29 9.46 7.59
N VAL A 143 -6.12 8.43 7.56
CA VAL A 143 -5.82 7.13 6.96
C VAL A 143 -6.79 6.84 5.83
N TYR A 144 -6.25 6.39 4.69
CA TYR A 144 -7.01 5.88 3.56
C TYR A 144 -6.87 4.35 3.56
N VAL A 145 -7.96 3.65 3.87
CA VAL A 145 -8.00 2.19 3.90
C VAL A 145 -8.53 1.70 2.56
N MET A 146 -7.70 0.96 1.82
CA MET A 146 -8.11 0.31 0.57
C MET A 146 -8.72 -1.07 0.81
N ALA A 147 -9.49 -1.55 -0.18
CA ALA A 147 -10.20 -2.83 -0.15
C ALA A 147 -11.20 -3.01 1.02
N HIS A 148 -11.52 -1.92 1.72
CA HIS A 148 -12.54 -1.88 2.75
C HIS A 148 -13.95 -2.01 2.14
N PRO A 149 -14.89 -2.77 2.73
CA PRO A 149 -16.24 -2.94 2.18
C PRO A 149 -17.04 -1.63 2.15
N ASN A 150 -16.82 -0.74 3.12
CA ASN A 150 -17.50 0.55 3.22
C ASN A 150 -16.55 1.69 2.84
N SER A 151 -16.51 2.07 1.57
CA SER A 151 -15.74 3.24 1.11
C SER A 151 -16.56 4.52 1.24
N ASN A 152 -15.89 5.64 1.55
CA ASN A 152 -16.53 6.96 1.72
C ASN A 152 -15.78 8.09 0.99
N THR A 153 -14.69 7.78 0.30
CA THR A 153 -13.94 8.73 -0.53
C THR A 153 -13.47 8.05 -1.81
N ALA A 154 -13.29 8.84 -2.86
CA ALA A 154 -12.75 8.39 -4.14
C ALA A 154 -11.64 9.33 -4.62
N VAL A 155 -10.70 8.79 -5.39
CA VAL A 155 -9.72 9.55 -6.15
C VAL A 155 -9.99 9.30 -7.62
N ASP A 156 -10.22 10.38 -8.38
CA ASP A 156 -10.30 10.31 -9.85
C ASP A 156 -8.89 10.01 -10.39
N ILE A 157 -8.79 8.88 -11.09
CA ILE A 157 -7.56 8.38 -11.70
C ILE A 157 -7.67 8.31 -13.23
N THR A 158 -8.64 9.02 -13.82
CA THR A 158 -8.91 8.99 -15.27
C THR A 158 -7.67 9.34 -16.08
N SER A 159 -6.94 10.40 -15.70
CA SER A 159 -5.68 10.80 -16.34
C SER A 159 -4.49 9.89 -16.00
N ALA A 160 -4.61 9.06 -14.96
CA ALA A 160 -3.51 8.27 -14.40
C ALA A 160 -3.66 6.75 -14.64
N ILE A 161 -4.74 6.32 -15.30
CA ILE A 161 -5.06 4.89 -15.47
C ILE A 161 -3.97 4.14 -16.25
N ASP A 162 -3.42 4.76 -17.29
CA ASP A 162 -2.39 4.12 -18.11
C ASP A 162 -1.05 4.00 -17.34
N ARG A 163 -0.70 4.99 -16.51
CA ARG A 163 0.46 4.88 -15.61
C ARG A 163 0.26 3.83 -14.52
N LYS A 164 -0.96 3.68 -13.99
CA LYS A 164 -1.30 2.57 -13.07
C LYS A 164 -1.05 1.22 -13.74
N ILE A 165 -1.51 1.04 -14.98
CA ILE A 165 -1.31 -0.21 -15.71
C ILE A 165 0.18 -0.43 -16.00
N ALA A 166 0.89 0.60 -16.47
CA ALA A 166 2.34 0.51 -16.72
C ALA A 166 3.14 0.13 -15.46
N ALA A 167 2.77 0.68 -14.29
CA ALA A 167 3.38 0.31 -13.02
C ALA A 167 3.09 -1.15 -12.65
N LEU A 168 1.84 -1.61 -12.82
CA LEU A 168 1.49 -3.00 -12.59
C LEU A 168 2.30 -3.93 -13.48
N MET A 169 2.47 -3.60 -14.76
CA MET A 169 3.21 -4.44 -15.72
C MET A 169 4.70 -4.60 -15.40
N CYS A 170 5.29 -3.76 -14.52
CA CYS A 170 6.65 -3.95 -14.04
C CYS A 170 6.82 -5.21 -13.17
N HIS A 171 5.74 -5.75 -12.61
CA HIS A 171 5.76 -7.00 -11.82
C HIS A 171 5.72 -8.24 -12.71
N GLU A 172 6.70 -8.38 -13.59
CA GLU A 172 6.77 -9.45 -14.60
C GLU A 172 6.66 -10.85 -13.98
N SER A 173 7.27 -11.05 -12.82
CA SER A 173 7.20 -12.31 -12.06
C SER A 173 5.79 -12.70 -11.60
N GLN A 174 4.83 -11.76 -11.58
CA GLN A 174 3.49 -11.96 -11.02
C GLN A 174 2.40 -12.22 -12.07
N HIS A 175 2.69 -11.98 -13.36
CA HIS A 175 1.65 -11.91 -14.38
C HIS A 175 1.66 -13.12 -15.30
N ALA A 176 0.75 -14.06 -15.07
CA ALA A 176 0.54 -15.18 -15.99
C ALA A 176 -0.14 -14.74 -17.31
N ASP A 177 -1.01 -13.72 -17.26
CA ASP A 177 -1.67 -13.12 -18.43
C ASP A 177 -1.76 -11.58 -18.28
N PRO A 178 -0.76 -10.84 -18.81
CA PRO A 178 -0.71 -9.38 -18.73
C PRO A 178 -1.91 -8.67 -19.38
N LYS A 179 -2.46 -9.22 -20.47
CA LYS A 179 -3.57 -8.57 -21.20
C LYS A 179 -4.87 -8.63 -20.40
N MET A 180 -5.11 -9.75 -19.73
CA MET A 180 -6.28 -9.89 -18.85
C MET A 180 -6.23 -8.87 -17.69
N ILE A 181 -5.05 -8.60 -17.15
CA ILE A 181 -4.87 -7.65 -16.04
C ILE A 181 -5.24 -6.24 -16.45
N GLU A 182 -4.81 -5.80 -17.63
CA GLU A 182 -5.19 -4.47 -18.12
C GLU A 182 -6.71 -4.30 -18.19
N THR A 183 -7.42 -5.27 -18.79
CA THR A 183 -8.87 -5.24 -18.92
C THR A 183 -9.53 -5.17 -17.53
N LEU A 184 -9.15 -6.05 -16.61
CA LEU A 184 -9.71 -6.10 -15.26
C LEU A 184 -9.48 -4.80 -14.49
N VAL A 185 -8.27 -4.22 -14.59
CA VAL A 185 -7.94 -2.97 -13.90
C VAL A 185 -8.80 -1.80 -14.40
N ARG A 186 -9.05 -1.73 -15.71
CA ARG A 186 -9.92 -0.69 -16.29
C ARG A 186 -11.38 -0.89 -15.88
N GLU A 187 -11.87 -2.12 -15.88
CA GLU A 187 -13.24 -2.45 -15.45
C GLU A 187 -13.48 -2.15 -13.98
N TRP A 188 -12.56 -2.56 -13.09
CA TRP A 188 -12.65 -2.22 -11.66
C TRP A 188 -12.61 -0.72 -11.43
N ALA A 189 -11.74 0.01 -12.13
CA ALA A 189 -11.67 1.46 -11.99
C ALA A 189 -12.94 2.16 -12.50
N ARG A 190 -13.61 1.64 -13.54
CA ARG A 190 -14.92 2.12 -13.99
C ARG A 190 -16.02 1.81 -12.96
N ALA A 191 -16.06 0.59 -12.44
CA ALA A 191 -17.04 0.20 -11.42
C ALA A 191 -16.93 1.08 -10.16
N ASN A 192 -15.69 1.34 -9.71
CA ASN A 192 -15.42 2.25 -8.60
C ASN A 192 -15.86 3.69 -8.88
N ALA A 193 -15.70 4.18 -10.12
CA ALA A 193 -16.18 5.50 -10.50
C ALA A 193 -17.71 5.60 -10.38
N GLY A 194 -18.44 4.57 -10.84
CA GLY A 194 -19.88 4.48 -10.67
C GLY A 194 -20.31 4.44 -9.20
N LEU A 195 -19.62 3.68 -8.35
CA LEU A 195 -19.86 3.66 -6.90
C LEU A 195 -19.62 5.03 -6.23
N ALA A 196 -18.71 5.83 -6.79
CA ALA A 196 -18.42 7.18 -6.35
C ALA A 196 -19.34 8.25 -6.95
N GLY A 197 -20.33 7.86 -7.77
CA GLY A 197 -21.26 8.78 -8.44
C GLY A 197 -20.65 9.58 -9.59
N LEU A 198 -19.54 9.10 -10.18
CA LEU A 198 -18.93 9.69 -11.38
C LEU A 198 -19.52 9.08 -12.66
N ASP A 199 -19.33 9.76 -13.80
CA ASP A 199 -19.76 9.29 -15.12
C ASP A 199 -18.98 8.05 -15.60
N ASP A 200 -19.50 7.37 -16.64
CA ASP A 200 -18.93 6.12 -17.19
C ASP A 200 -17.56 6.31 -17.88
N GLU A 201 -17.20 7.55 -18.24
CA GLU A 201 -15.90 7.88 -18.81
C GLU A 201 -14.82 8.00 -17.72
N ARG A 202 -15.22 8.24 -16.47
CA ARG A 202 -14.30 8.31 -15.32
C ARG A 202 -13.78 6.97 -14.86
N ARG A 203 -12.62 7.04 -14.19
CA ARG A 203 -11.97 5.93 -13.51
C ARG A 203 -11.64 6.38 -12.10
N ALA A 204 -11.93 5.56 -11.10
CA ALA A 204 -11.66 5.89 -9.71
C ALA A 204 -11.02 4.75 -8.92
N GLU A 205 -10.31 5.13 -7.86
CA GLU A 205 -9.97 4.25 -6.73
C GLU A 205 -10.73 4.76 -5.51
N ILE A 206 -11.36 3.84 -4.77
CA ILE A 206 -12.20 4.14 -3.61
C ILE A 206 -11.52 3.67 -2.32
N PHE A 207 -11.72 4.44 -1.25
CA PHE A 207 -11.11 4.19 0.06
C PHE A 207 -12.12 4.48 1.18
N LEU A 208 -11.92 3.85 2.33
CA LEU A 208 -12.44 4.38 3.59
C LEU A 208 -11.43 5.41 4.12
N ARG A 209 -11.86 6.66 4.22
CA ARG A 209 -11.14 7.73 4.90
C ARG A 209 -11.50 7.73 6.38
N VAL A 210 -10.48 7.68 7.23
CA VAL A 210 -10.56 7.78 8.69
C VAL A 210 -9.82 9.04 9.11
N ASP A 211 -10.46 9.87 9.92
CA ASP A 211 -9.81 11.03 10.56
C ASP A 211 -9.02 10.54 11.77
N THR A 212 -7.73 10.90 11.82
CA THR A 212 -6.81 10.51 12.88
C THR A 212 -6.08 11.71 13.46
N ALA A 213 -6.56 12.94 13.24
CA ALA A 213 -5.97 14.15 13.81
C ALA A 213 -5.90 14.09 15.35
#